data_AF-A0A9P8IXV0-F1
#
_entry.id   AF-A0A9P8IXV0-F1
#
_cell.length_a   1.000
_cell.length_b   1.000
_cell.length_c   1.000
_cell.angle_alpha   90.00
_cell.angle_beta   90.00
_cell.angle_gamma   90.00
#
_symmetry.space_group_name_H-M   'P 1'
#
loop_
_entity.id
_entity.type
_entity.pdbx_description
1 polymer ?
#
loop_
_entity_poly.entity_id
_entity_poly.type
_entity_poly.pdbx_seq_one_letter_code
_entity_poly.pdbx_strand_id
1 'polypeptide(L)'
;MSTQPPKHEMVYFDGLTSKVRSFGQFRKVIHTGLYSQLVTMEIPVGGDIGNEVHLVDQVLIFTSGTGKAVVAGKEQDIKASDVVVVPAGTEHQFYNTSKDKPLELVTVYSPAEHDSRTVHKTKEEGDEEEDAGKDEAPEWSRQSKETNEKKGLVKEEGGPYENGDDGRHGRKVE
;
A
#
# COMPACT_ATOMS: atom_id res chain seq x y z
N MET A 1 -12.10 7.25 2.91
CA MET A 1 -10.75 7.47 3.49
C MET A 1 -10.49 8.97 3.56
N SER A 2 -9.50 9.40 4.32
CA SER A 2 -9.20 10.82 4.57
C SER A 2 -8.34 11.40 3.45
N THR A 3 -8.67 12.61 2.99
CA THR A 3 -7.81 13.42 2.10
C THR A 3 -6.77 14.25 2.87
N GLN A 4 -6.88 14.27 4.20
CA GLN A 4 -5.93 14.91 5.10
C GLN A 4 -4.84 13.93 5.54
N PRO A 5 -3.65 14.43 5.94
CA PRO A 5 -2.61 13.63 6.57
C PRO A 5 -3.16 12.75 7.71
N PRO A 6 -2.52 11.59 7.98
CA PRO A 6 -2.96 10.70 9.05
C PRO A 6 -2.86 11.41 10.41
N LYS A 7 -3.74 10.99 11.33
CA LYS A 7 -3.56 11.26 12.76
C LYS A 7 -2.48 10.32 13.30
N HIS A 8 -1.78 10.72 14.35
CA HIS A 8 -0.84 9.93 15.14
C HIS A 8 -1.59 8.98 16.10
N GLU A 9 -2.51 8.18 15.55
CA GLU A 9 -3.28 7.16 16.27
C GLU A 9 -2.97 5.75 15.76
N MET A 10 -3.29 4.73 16.57
CA MET A 10 -3.12 3.34 16.13
C MET A 10 -4.10 3.00 15.02
N VAL A 11 -3.56 2.52 13.89
CA VAL A 11 -4.35 1.88 12.83
C VAL A 11 -4.14 0.38 12.92
N TYR A 12 -5.19 -0.36 13.30
CA TYR A 12 -5.13 -1.80 13.53
C TYR A 12 -6.04 -2.55 12.56
N PHE A 13 -5.49 -3.57 11.89
CA PHE A 13 -6.22 -4.43 10.98
C PHE A 13 -6.19 -5.87 11.48
N ASP A 14 -7.25 -6.30 12.16
CA ASP A 14 -7.36 -7.68 12.62
C ASP A 14 -7.33 -8.67 11.45
N GLY A 15 -6.49 -9.71 11.60
CA GLY A 15 -6.35 -10.80 10.63
C GLY A 15 -6.05 -10.38 9.19
N LEU A 16 -5.44 -9.21 8.96
CA LEU A 16 -5.24 -8.67 7.60
C LEU A 16 -4.50 -9.64 6.68
N THR A 17 -3.50 -10.34 7.21
CA THR A 17 -2.66 -11.29 6.46
C THR A 17 -3.13 -12.75 6.57
N SER A 18 -4.32 -12.97 7.10
CA SER A 18 -4.88 -14.30 7.30
C SER A 18 -5.34 -14.94 6.00
N LYS A 19 -5.15 -16.26 5.88
CA LYS A 19 -5.56 -17.06 4.71
C LYS A 19 -7.06 -17.32 4.60
N VAL A 20 -7.83 -16.98 5.64
CA VAL A 20 -9.30 -17.18 5.66
C VAL A 20 -10.07 -15.93 5.23
N ARG A 21 -9.37 -14.85 4.93
CA ARG A 21 -9.95 -13.60 4.42
C ARG A 21 -9.97 -13.64 2.90
N SER A 22 -10.86 -12.84 2.30
CA SER A 22 -10.78 -12.40 0.91
C SER A 22 -10.94 -10.89 0.89
N PHE A 23 -10.23 -10.22 -0.02
CA PHE A 23 -10.27 -8.75 -0.14
C PHE A 23 -11.41 -8.28 -1.05
N GLY A 24 -11.76 -9.06 -2.07
CA GLY A 24 -12.89 -8.87 -2.97
C GLY A 24 -12.78 -7.64 -3.88
N GLN A 25 -11.63 -7.00 -3.95
CA GLN A 25 -11.33 -5.84 -4.79
C GLN A 25 -9.98 -6.06 -5.44
N PHE A 26 -9.85 -5.70 -6.72
CA PHE A 26 -8.57 -5.76 -7.42
C PHE A 26 -7.51 -4.93 -6.71
N ARG A 27 -7.86 -3.68 -6.33
CA ARG A 27 -7.00 -2.80 -5.55
C ARG A 27 -7.84 -1.99 -4.57
N LYS A 28 -7.37 -1.91 -3.33
CA LYS A 28 -7.97 -1.03 -2.32
C LYS A 28 -6.91 -0.48 -1.41
N VAL A 29 -6.74 0.83 -1.43
CA VAL A 29 -5.97 1.53 -0.39
C VAL A 29 -6.70 1.32 0.92
N ILE A 30 -6.00 0.93 1.98
CA ILE A 30 -6.60 0.73 3.33
C ILE A 30 -6.02 1.68 4.37
N HIS A 31 -4.84 2.23 4.11
CA HIS A 31 -4.24 3.29 4.92
C HIS A 31 -3.22 4.08 4.08
N THR A 32 -3.19 5.40 4.22
CA THR A 32 -2.13 6.24 3.65
C THR A 32 -1.49 7.04 4.79
N GLY A 33 -0.21 6.79 5.03
CA GLY A 33 0.62 7.50 5.99
C GLY A 33 1.47 8.58 5.32
N LEU A 34 2.22 9.34 6.11
CA LEU A 34 3.13 10.38 5.59
C LEU A 34 4.24 9.83 4.69
N TYR A 35 4.65 8.59 4.91
CA TYR A 35 5.81 7.98 4.24
C TYR A 35 5.51 6.63 3.59
N SER A 36 4.31 6.07 3.78
CA SER A 36 3.96 4.77 3.24
C SER A 36 2.46 4.64 3.00
N GLN A 37 2.06 3.79 2.06
CA GLN A 37 0.66 3.46 1.79
C GLN A 37 0.47 1.96 1.85
N LEU A 38 -0.56 1.54 2.58
CA LEU A 38 -0.95 0.14 2.72
C LEU A 38 -2.15 -0.14 1.83
N VAL A 39 -2.03 -1.15 0.97
CA VAL A 39 -3.02 -1.51 -0.05
C VAL A 39 -3.27 -3.03 0.03
N THR A 40 -4.50 -3.44 -0.20
CA THR A 40 -4.87 -4.85 -0.39
C THR A 40 -5.23 -5.08 -1.84
N MET A 41 -4.82 -6.22 -2.40
CA MET A 41 -5.15 -6.60 -3.77
C MET A 41 -5.60 -8.06 -3.86
N GLU A 42 -6.57 -8.31 -4.74
CA GLU A 42 -7.05 -9.64 -5.10
C GLU A 42 -7.00 -9.82 -6.61
N ILE A 43 -6.09 -10.67 -7.07
CA ILE A 43 -5.90 -10.94 -8.50
C ILE A 43 -6.70 -12.18 -8.87
N PRO A 44 -7.65 -12.09 -9.81
CA PRO A 44 -8.50 -13.22 -10.18
C PRO A 44 -7.67 -14.37 -10.78
N VAL A 45 -8.25 -15.57 -10.81
CA VAL A 45 -7.62 -16.76 -11.41
C VAL A 45 -7.22 -16.46 -12.87
N GLY A 46 -5.94 -16.67 -13.18
CA GLY A 46 -5.40 -16.39 -14.51
C GLY A 46 -5.20 -14.90 -14.84
N GLY A 47 -5.51 -13.99 -13.91
CA GLY A 47 -5.26 -12.56 -14.05
C GLY A 47 -3.84 -12.16 -13.64
N ASP A 48 -3.55 -10.88 -13.81
CA ASP A 48 -2.29 -10.22 -13.47
C ASP A 48 -2.52 -8.80 -12.93
N ILE A 49 -1.47 -8.17 -12.40
CA ILE A 49 -1.53 -6.79 -11.91
C ILE A 49 -1.42 -5.78 -13.06
N GLY A 50 -0.51 -6.03 -14.01
CA GLY A 50 -0.12 -5.08 -15.05
C GLY A 50 1.40 -4.91 -15.06
N ASN A 51 1.97 -4.55 -16.22
CA ASN A 51 3.40 -4.24 -16.29
C ASN A 51 3.60 -2.82 -15.77
N GLU A 52 4.16 -2.70 -14.57
CA GLU A 52 4.20 -1.44 -13.84
C GLU A 52 5.66 -0.98 -13.62
N VAL A 53 5.84 0.35 -13.59
CA VAL A 53 7.07 1.02 -13.15
C VAL A 53 6.65 2.23 -12.32
N HIS A 54 7.01 2.25 -11.04
CA HIS A 54 6.71 3.37 -10.14
C HIS A 54 8.01 4.02 -9.65
N LEU A 55 7.91 5.29 -9.24
CA LEU A 55 9.04 6.04 -8.65
C LEU A 55 9.18 5.83 -7.14
N VAL A 56 8.50 4.82 -6.59
CA VAL A 56 8.47 4.48 -5.17
C VAL A 56 8.90 3.04 -4.95
N ASP A 57 9.41 2.72 -3.77
CA ASP A 57 9.64 1.33 -3.38
C ASP A 57 8.30 0.65 -3.10
N GLN A 58 8.19 -0.63 -3.44
CA GLN A 58 7.01 -1.44 -3.17
C GLN A 58 7.40 -2.76 -2.49
N VAL A 59 6.67 -3.15 -1.45
CA VAL A 59 6.83 -4.43 -0.75
C VAL A 59 5.52 -5.19 -0.81
N LEU A 60 5.52 -6.35 -1.48
CA LEU A 60 4.34 -7.20 -1.65
C LEU A 60 4.45 -8.42 -0.73
N ILE A 61 3.43 -8.63 0.10
CA ILE A 61 3.31 -9.75 1.04
C ILE A 61 2.12 -10.60 0.61
N PHE A 62 2.39 -11.79 0.10
CA PHE A 62 1.35 -12.68 -0.44
C PHE A 62 0.63 -13.42 0.70
N THR A 63 -0.69 -13.38 0.72
CA THR A 63 -1.51 -13.96 1.80
C THR A 63 -2.28 -15.20 1.36
N SER A 64 -2.61 -15.32 0.07
CA SER A 64 -3.31 -16.47 -0.52
C SER A 64 -2.85 -16.72 -1.96
N GLY A 65 -3.16 -17.90 -2.49
CA GLY A 65 -2.84 -18.27 -3.86
C GLY A 65 -1.38 -18.64 -4.13
N THR A 66 -1.13 -18.96 -5.39
CA THR A 66 0.19 -19.14 -6.01
C THR A 66 0.29 -18.25 -7.24
N GLY A 67 1.47 -17.72 -7.50
CA GLY A 67 1.70 -16.80 -8.61
C GLY A 67 3.11 -16.91 -9.16
N LYS A 68 3.39 -16.03 -10.13
CA LYS A 68 4.73 -15.81 -10.68
C LYS A 68 5.02 -14.30 -10.61
N ALA A 69 6.12 -13.95 -9.97
CA ALA A 69 6.68 -12.61 -9.99
C ALA A 69 7.71 -12.50 -11.12
N VAL A 70 7.68 -11.40 -11.86
CA VAL A 70 8.71 -11.01 -12.82
C VAL A 70 9.19 -9.64 -12.42
N VAL A 71 10.44 -9.52 -11.96
CA VAL A 71 11.02 -8.25 -11.48
C VAL A 71 12.38 -8.06 -12.14
N ALA A 72 12.57 -6.96 -12.87
CA ALA A 72 13.76 -6.71 -13.68
C ALA A 72 14.13 -7.90 -14.59
N GLY A 73 13.12 -8.54 -15.19
CA GLY A 73 13.28 -9.73 -16.04
C GLY A 73 13.60 -11.04 -15.30
N LYS A 74 13.75 -11.02 -13.97
CA LYS A 74 13.93 -12.24 -13.17
C LYS A 74 12.58 -12.82 -12.77
N GLU A 75 12.36 -14.09 -13.11
CA GLU A 75 11.17 -14.83 -12.69
C GLU A 75 11.36 -15.53 -11.34
N GLN A 76 10.29 -15.59 -10.55
CA GLN A 76 10.21 -16.33 -9.30
C GLN A 76 8.79 -16.83 -9.06
N ASP A 77 8.62 -18.12 -8.80
CA ASP A 77 7.34 -18.65 -8.31
C ASP A 77 7.13 -18.20 -6.86
N ILE A 78 5.92 -17.72 -6.56
CA ILE A 78 5.53 -17.12 -5.28
C ILE A 78 4.26 -17.77 -4.74
N LYS A 79 4.10 -17.77 -3.42
CA LYS A 79 2.91 -18.28 -2.73
C LYS A 79 2.68 -17.54 -1.41
N ALA A 80 1.57 -17.87 -0.75
CA ALA A 80 1.26 -17.31 0.56
C ALA A 80 2.44 -17.41 1.56
N SER A 81 2.70 -16.31 2.26
CA SER A 81 3.82 -16.02 3.18
C SER A 81 5.15 -15.65 2.53
N ASP A 82 5.24 -15.66 1.19
CA ASP A 82 6.39 -15.09 0.49
C ASP A 82 6.30 -13.55 0.45
N VAL A 83 7.46 -12.90 0.34
CA VAL A 83 7.59 -11.45 0.24
C VAL A 83 8.44 -11.11 -0.97
N VAL A 84 7.99 -10.13 -1.76
CA VAL A 84 8.76 -9.56 -2.87
C VAL A 84 8.95 -8.07 -2.61
N VAL A 85 10.18 -7.61 -2.80
CA VAL A 85 10.52 -6.18 -2.73
C VAL A 85 10.89 -5.72 -4.12
N VAL A 86 10.26 -4.64 -4.56
CA VAL A 86 10.49 -3.98 -5.84
C VAL A 86 11.06 -2.59 -5.56
N PRO A 87 12.35 -2.35 -5.85
CA PRO A 87 12.93 -1.02 -5.73
C PRO A 87 12.33 -0.02 -6.73
N ALA A 88 12.28 1.26 -6.35
CA ALA A 88 11.83 2.34 -7.21
C ALA A 88 12.50 2.32 -8.61
N GLY A 89 11.72 2.57 -9.65
CA GLY A 89 12.16 2.57 -11.05
C GLY A 89 12.38 1.17 -11.65
N THR A 90 11.96 0.11 -10.96
CA THR A 90 12.10 -1.27 -11.45
C THR A 90 10.83 -1.75 -12.12
N GLU A 91 10.94 -2.27 -13.33
CA GLU A 91 9.83 -2.95 -14.02
C GLU A 91 9.45 -4.24 -13.29
N HIS A 92 8.15 -4.42 -13.06
CA HIS A 92 7.60 -5.58 -12.36
C HIS A 92 6.21 -5.96 -12.83
N GLN A 93 5.90 -7.25 -12.70
CA GLN A 93 4.61 -7.84 -13.01
C GLN A 93 4.37 -9.09 -12.16
N PHE A 94 3.12 -9.34 -11.79
CA PHE A 94 2.70 -10.46 -10.95
C PHE A 94 1.49 -11.16 -11.56
N TYR A 95 1.65 -12.45 -11.84
CA TYR A 95 0.61 -13.29 -12.42
C TYR A 95 0.02 -14.23 -11.38
N ASN A 96 -1.30 -14.39 -11.37
CA ASN A 96 -1.95 -15.47 -10.63
C ASN A 96 -1.89 -16.77 -11.43
N THR A 97 -1.13 -17.74 -10.94
CA THR A 97 -0.94 -19.06 -11.57
C THR A 97 -1.77 -20.16 -10.91
N SER A 98 -2.56 -19.82 -9.90
CA SER A 98 -3.49 -20.74 -9.25
C SER A 98 -4.57 -21.20 -10.23
N LYS A 99 -5.10 -22.41 -10.04
CA LYS A 99 -6.18 -22.95 -10.89
C LYS A 99 -7.59 -22.59 -10.39
N ASP A 100 -7.73 -22.34 -9.09
CA ASP A 100 -9.02 -22.37 -8.40
C ASP A 100 -9.18 -21.28 -7.33
N LYS A 101 -8.17 -20.41 -7.14
CA LYS A 101 -8.18 -19.38 -6.10
C LYS A 101 -7.53 -18.07 -6.55
N PRO A 102 -7.99 -16.92 -6.03
CA PRO A 102 -7.29 -15.65 -6.22
C PRO A 102 -5.88 -15.67 -5.62
N LEU A 103 -4.99 -14.86 -6.20
CA LEU A 103 -3.74 -14.46 -5.59
C LEU A 103 -4.04 -13.20 -4.78
N GLU A 104 -3.90 -13.30 -3.46
CA GLU A 104 -4.18 -12.20 -2.56
C GLU A 104 -2.88 -11.72 -1.93
N LEU A 105 -2.78 -10.41 -1.76
CA LEU A 105 -1.62 -9.79 -1.16
C LEU A 105 -1.96 -8.49 -0.45
N VAL A 106 -1.09 -8.15 0.50
CA VAL A 106 -0.98 -6.82 1.06
C VAL A 106 0.28 -6.20 0.49
N THR A 107 0.19 -4.97 0.00
CA THR A 107 1.35 -4.25 -0.51
C THR A 107 1.56 -2.92 0.22
N VAL A 108 2.82 -2.56 0.40
CA VAL A 108 3.26 -1.29 0.97
C VAL A 108 4.02 -0.52 -0.09
N TYR A 109 3.52 0.64 -0.47
CA TYR A 109 4.27 1.63 -1.26
C TYR A 109 4.96 2.62 -0.32
N SER A 110 6.17 3.07 -0.67
CA SER A 110 6.93 4.07 0.10
C SER A 110 7.67 5.04 -0.83
N PRO A 111 7.22 6.30 -1.01
CA PRO A 111 5.97 6.91 -0.48
C PRO A 111 4.69 6.34 -1.12
N ALA A 112 3.53 6.91 -0.79
CA ALA A 112 2.25 6.51 -1.38
C ALA A 112 2.22 6.65 -2.91
N GLU A 113 1.51 5.75 -3.58
CA GLU A 113 1.38 5.73 -5.04
C GLU A 113 0.00 6.17 -5.51
N HIS A 114 -1.07 5.68 -4.85
CA HIS A 114 -2.47 5.85 -5.25
C HIS A 114 -3.21 6.94 -4.46
N ASP A 115 -4.36 7.42 -4.93
CA ASP A 115 -5.26 8.28 -4.13
C ASP A 115 -5.63 7.56 -2.83
N SER A 116 -5.63 8.30 -1.73
CA SER A 116 -5.98 7.78 -0.40
C SER A 116 -7.33 7.05 -0.31
N ARG A 117 -8.24 7.25 -1.27
CA ARG A 117 -9.61 6.74 -1.32
C ARG A 117 -9.80 5.62 -2.34
N THR A 118 -8.75 5.22 -3.04
CA THR A 118 -8.79 4.28 -4.15
C THR A 118 -9.42 2.93 -3.79
N VAL A 119 -10.41 2.55 -4.59
CA VAL A 119 -11.07 1.24 -4.57
C VAL A 119 -11.38 0.86 -6.02
N HIS A 120 -10.58 -0.03 -6.59
CA HIS A 120 -10.79 -0.60 -7.92
C HIS A 120 -11.34 -2.02 -7.78
N LYS A 121 -12.53 -2.26 -8.35
CA LYS A 121 -13.15 -3.59 -8.36
C LYS A 121 -12.45 -4.52 -9.35
N THR A 122 -12.01 -3.96 -10.47
CA THR A 122 -11.34 -4.72 -11.53
C THR A 122 -10.04 -4.03 -11.93
N LYS A 123 -9.20 -4.76 -12.68
CA LYS A 123 -7.98 -4.22 -13.25
C LYS A 123 -8.28 -3.07 -14.21
N GLU A 124 -9.29 -3.23 -15.06
CA GLU A 124 -9.68 -2.25 -16.08
C GLU A 124 -10.14 -0.92 -15.45
N GLU A 125 -10.86 -0.98 -14.32
CA GLU A 125 -11.21 0.23 -13.57
C GLU A 125 -9.96 0.94 -13.04
N GLY A 126 -8.97 0.17 -12.55
CA GLY A 126 -7.71 0.73 -12.09
C GLY A 126 -6.87 1.35 -13.20
N ASP A 127 -6.70 0.64 -14.32
CA ASP A 127 -6.00 1.15 -15.50
C ASP A 127 -6.66 2.44 -16.01
N GLU A 128 -8.00 2.51 -16.06
CA GLU A 128 -8.74 3.70 -16.51
C GLU A 128 -8.57 4.90 -15.57
N GLU A 129 -8.62 4.68 -14.25
CA GLU A 129 -8.44 5.76 -13.27
C GLU A 129 -6.99 6.29 -13.22
N GLU A 130 -6.00 5.42 -13.38
CA GLU A 130 -4.59 5.80 -13.52
C GLU A 130 -4.35 6.62 -14.79
N ASP A 131 -4.79 6.13 -15.95
CA ASP A 131 -4.64 6.83 -17.24
C ASP A 131 -5.36 8.19 -17.25
N ALA A 132 -6.48 8.29 -16.53
CA ALA A 132 -7.24 9.53 -16.38
C ALA A 132 -6.67 10.49 -15.31
N GLY A 133 -5.61 10.11 -14.60
CA GLY A 133 -5.02 10.89 -13.51
C GLY A 133 -5.95 11.07 -12.31
N LYS A 134 -6.86 10.11 -12.08
CA LYS A 134 -7.80 10.11 -10.94
C LYS A 134 -7.27 9.35 -9.73
N ASP A 135 -6.28 8.49 -9.93
CA ASP A 135 -5.64 7.68 -8.89
C ASP A 135 -4.24 8.20 -8.51
N GLU A 136 -4.14 9.48 -8.16
CA GLU A 136 -2.86 10.10 -7.79
C GLU A 136 -2.68 10.19 -6.26
N ALA A 137 -1.48 9.82 -5.79
CA ALA A 137 -1.09 10.03 -4.41
C ALA A 137 -1.27 11.49 -3.96
N PRO A 138 -1.77 11.72 -2.73
CA PRO A 138 -1.91 13.07 -2.23
C PRO A 138 -0.54 13.75 -2.06
N GLU A 139 -0.46 15.04 -2.39
CA GLU A 139 0.81 15.78 -2.38
C GLU A 139 1.54 15.74 -1.01
N TRP A 140 0.78 15.69 0.09
CA TRP A 140 1.34 15.61 1.44
C TRP A 140 2.07 14.30 1.73
N SER A 141 1.74 13.18 1.06
CA SER A 141 2.43 11.89 1.26
C SER A 141 3.73 11.79 0.47
N ARG A 142 4.05 12.78 -0.37
CA ARG A 142 5.31 12.88 -1.13
C ARG A 142 6.33 13.81 -0.46
N GLN A 143 5.98 14.42 0.68
CA GLN A 143 6.85 15.38 1.36
C GLN A 143 8.02 14.69 2.07
N SER A 144 9.19 15.35 2.04
CA SER A 144 10.38 14.85 2.71
C SER A 144 10.22 14.84 4.24
N LYS A 145 11.03 14.03 4.92
CA LYS A 145 11.13 14.05 6.39
C LYS A 145 11.35 15.46 6.93
N GLU A 146 12.33 16.18 6.39
CA GLU A 146 12.66 17.56 6.79
C GLU A 146 11.47 18.51 6.63
N THR A 147 10.69 18.38 5.54
CA THR A 147 9.51 19.21 5.31
C THR A 147 8.43 18.91 6.35
N ASN A 148 8.16 17.63 6.61
CA ASN A 148 7.16 17.21 7.60
C ASN A 148 7.56 17.62 9.03
N GLU A 149 8.85 17.60 9.36
CA GLU A 149 9.38 18.10 10.65
C GLU A 149 9.23 19.61 10.78
N LYS A 150 9.59 20.38 9.74
CA LYS A 150 9.42 21.85 9.73
C LYS A 150 7.96 22.28 9.84
N LYS A 151 7.03 21.52 9.24
CA LYS A 151 5.58 21.73 9.36
C LYS A 151 5.02 21.22 10.70
N GLY A 152 5.84 20.59 11.53
CA GLY A 152 5.42 20.02 12.80
C GLY A 152 4.52 18.78 12.66
N LEU A 153 4.37 18.20 11.47
CA LEU A 153 3.61 16.95 11.23
C LEU A 153 4.34 15.72 11.78
N VAL A 154 5.66 15.80 11.89
CA VAL A 154 6.50 14.79 12.53
C VAL A 154 7.38 15.48 13.55
N LYS A 155 7.51 14.86 14.72
CA LYS A 155 8.32 15.35 15.82
C LYS A 155 9.03 14.13 16.40
N GLU A 156 10.35 14.17 16.53
CA GLU A 156 11.12 13.12 17.21
C GLU A 156 10.59 12.90 18.63
N GLU A 157 10.22 14.01 19.25
CA GLU A 157 9.54 14.11 20.53
C GLU A 157 8.28 13.20 20.59
N GLY A 158 7.50 13.25 19.51
CA GLY A 158 6.03 13.17 19.37
C GLY A 158 5.32 14.53 19.62
N GLY A 159 4.00 14.62 19.73
CA GLY A 159 3.20 15.88 19.82
C GLY A 159 3.41 16.76 21.08
N PRO A 160 2.55 17.76 21.35
CA PRO A 160 1.24 18.03 20.75
C PRO A 160 1.34 18.57 19.32
N TYR A 161 0.44 18.12 18.46
CA TYR A 161 0.22 18.54 17.09
C TYR A 161 -0.98 19.52 17.03
N GLU A 162 -1.08 20.31 15.95
CA GLU A 162 -2.08 21.38 15.84
C GLU A 162 -3.54 20.90 15.97
N ASN A 163 -3.82 19.65 15.64
CA ASN A 163 -5.16 19.07 15.69
C ASN A 163 -5.54 18.47 17.06
N GLY A 164 -4.78 18.76 18.12
CA GLY A 164 -4.98 18.19 19.46
C GLY A 164 -4.51 16.74 19.59
N ASP A 165 -3.83 16.24 18.56
CA ASP A 165 -3.18 14.95 18.53
C ASP A 165 -1.85 15.05 19.30
N ASP A 166 -1.57 14.18 20.26
CA ASP A 166 -0.38 14.33 21.10
C ASP A 166 0.78 13.41 20.72
N GLY A 167 0.57 12.41 19.84
CA GLY A 167 1.52 11.36 19.43
C GLY A 167 2.59 10.95 20.45
N ARG A 168 2.33 11.12 21.75
CA ARG A 168 3.20 10.82 22.88
C ARG A 168 2.36 10.51 24.10
N HIS A 169 2.82 9.48 24.77
CA HIS A 169 2.69 9.37 26.21
C HIS A 169 3.60 10.38 26.92
N GLY A 170 3.12 11.61 27.09
CA GLY A 170 3.55 12.51 28.16
C GLY A 170 3.01 12.06 29.52
N ARG A 171 3.02 10.76 29.84
CA ARG A 171 2.74 10.31 31.22
C ARG A 171 3.94 10.68 32.08
N LYS A 172 3.88 11.86 32.70
CA LYS A 172 4.05 11.83 34.15
C LYS A 172 2.86 11.02 34.66
N VAL A 173 3.17 9.84 35.19
CA VAL A 173 2.24 9.03 35.93
C VAL A 173 1.90 9.85 37.18
N GLU A 174 0.65 10.30 37.30
CA GLU A 174 0.00 10.45 38.61
C GLU A 174 -1.01 9.31 38.76
#